data_AF-A0A7S1CC51-F1
#
_entry.id   AF-A0A7S1CC51-F1
#
_cell.length_a   1.000
_cell.length_b   1.000
_cell.length_c   1.000
_cell.angle_alpha   90.00
_cell.angle_beta   90.00
_cell.angle_gamma   90.00
#
_symmetry.space_group_name_H-M   'P 1'
#
loop_
_entity.id
_entity.type
_entity.pdbx_description
1 polymer ?
#
loop_
_entity_poly.entity_id
_entity_poly.type
_entity_poly.pdbx_seq_one_letter_code
_entity_poly.pdbx_strand_id
1 'polypeptide(L)'
;DVKRQHKSQVRTIKETEEQIAQRMIKEDDRNRKVEAVHRRDAAYEEKYRKALGRSDKEQSISRYVAGKTKHGNDIIDPTGREYRIEPSQVTVIKPHSFGLGTLAKERPDIVELIRAKNKGNAAVQPDPRWIPKRKQF
;
A
#
# COMPACT_ATOMS: atom_id res chain seq x y z
N ASP A 1 -10.79 45.93 30.43
CA ASP A 1 -11.35 45.15 29.30
C ASP A 1 -10.86 43.72 29.10
N VAL A 2 -9.59 43.40 29.32
CA VAL A 2 -9.00 42.07 28.98
C VAL A 2 -9.78 40.86 29.56
N LYS A 3 -10.23 40.94 30.81
CA LYS A 3 -11.03 39.85 31.45
C LYS A 3 -12.39 39.63 30.78
N ARG A 4 -13.01 40.68 30.24
CA ARG A 4 -14.28 40.61 29.51
C ARG A 4 -14.09 39.94 28.15
N GLN A 5 -13.02 40.31 27.44
CA GLN A 5 -12.66 39.70 26.15
C GLN A 5 -12.29 38.23 26.27
N HIS A 6 -11.58 37.84 27.33
CA HIS A 6 -11.28 36.43 27.59
C HIS A 6 -12.56 35.62 27.84
N LYS A 7 -13.50 36.15 28.64
CA LYS A 7 -14.78 35.47 28.91
C LYS A 7 -15.65 35.32 27.66
N SER A 8 -15.64 36.28 26.74
CA SER A 8 -16.34 36.14 25.45
C SER A 8 -15.68 35.10 24.54
N GLN A 9 -14.34 35.07 24.49
CA GLN A 9 -13.61 34.07 23.71
C GLN A 9 -13.88 32.64 24.21
N VAL A 10 -13.88 32.43 25.54
CA VAL A 10 -14.19 31.12 26.12
C VAL A 10 -15.62 30.68 25.79
N ARG A 11 -16.57 31.60 25.72
CA ARG A 11 -17.95 31.30 25.30
C ARG A 11 -18.02 30.91 23.83
N THR A 12 -17.38 31.67 22.96
CA THR A 12 -17.35 31.35 21.52
C THR A 12 -16.68 30.00 21.25
N ILE A 13 -15.62 29.66 21.99
CA ILE A 13 -14.95 28.37 21.87
C ILE A 13 -15.92 27.24 22.26
N LYS A 14 -16.62 27.35 23.39
CA LYS A 14 -17.61 26.37 23.82
C LYS A 14 -18.76 26.20 22.81
N GLU A 15 -19.28 27.30 22.29
CA GLU A 15 -20.32 27.28 21.26
C GLU A 15 -19.83 26.58 19.97
N THR A 16 -18.58 26.82 19.57
CA THR A 16 -17.99 26.12 18.42
C THR A 16 -17.76 24.63 18.69
N GLU A 17 -17.32 24.26 19.88
CA GLU A 17 -17.14 22.85 20.29
C GLU A 17 -18.47 22.08 20.26
N GLU A 18 -19.54 22.69 20.79
CA GLU A 18 -20.88 22.11 20.76
C GLU A 18 -21.41 21.95 19.32
N GLN A 19 -21.18 22.94 18.46
CA GLN A 19 -21.56 22.85 17.04
C GLN A 19 -20.79 21.75 16.31
N ILE A 20 -19.50 21.59 16.60
CA ILE A 20 -18.67 20.53 16.01
C ILE A 20 -19.17 19.16 16.48
N ALA A 21 -19.43 18.99 17.78
CA ALA A 21 -19.94 17.74 18.35
C ALA A 21 -21.28 17.34 17.71
N GLN A 22 -22.20 18.29 17.51
CA GLN A 22 -23.48 18.04 16.83
C GLN A 22 -23.30 17.62 15.36
N ARG A 23 -22.32 18.19 14.66
CA ARG A 23 -22.01 17.79 13.27
C ARG A 23 -21.42 16.39 13.22
N MET A 24 -20.51 16.05 14.13
CA MET A 24 -19.93 14.71 14.22
C MET A 24 -20.99 13.62 14.41
N ILE A 25 -21.98 13.85 15.29
CA ILE A 25 -23.08 12.90 15.51
C ILE A 25 -23.89 12.67 14.22
N LYS A 26 -24.21 13.75 13.49
CA LYS A 26 -24.97 13.65 12.22
C LYS A 26 -24.17 12.95 11.12
N GLU A 27 -22.87 13.17 11.07
CA GLU A 27 -21.97 12.53 10.11
C GLU A 27 -21.80 11.04 10.42
N ASP A 28 -21.63 10.67 11.69
CA ASP A 28 -21.52 9.27 12.09
C ASP A 28 -22.79 8.49 11.73
N ASP A 29 -23.97 9.05 11.97
CA ASP A 29 -25.25 8.42 11.56
C ASP A 29 -25.37 8.24 10.04
N ARG A 30 -24.87 9.21 9.24
CA ARG A 30 -24.82 9.07 7.78
C ARG A 30 -23.84 7.98 7.37
N ASN A 31 -22.64 7.99 7.94
CA ASN A 31 -21.60 7.01 7.63
C ASN A 31 -22.07 5.60 7.96
N ARG A 32 -22.71 5.38 9.11
CA ARG A 32 -23.29 4.09 9.48
C ARG A 32 -24.31 3.59 8.47
N LYS A 33 -25.17 4.47 7.93
CA LYS A 33 -26.15 4.10 6.90
C LYS A 33 -25.47 3.72 5.59
N VAL A 34 -24.48 4.50 5.16
CA VAL A 34 -23.69 4.25 3.95
C VAL A 34 -22.92 2.94 4.07
N GLU A 35 -22.23 2.71 5.19
CA GLU A 35 -21.52 1.46 5.48
C GLU A 35 -22.45 0.24 5.53
N ALA A 36 -23.67 0.40 6.04
CA ALA A 36 -24.64 -0.69 6.06
C ALA A 36 -25.08 -1.09 4.64
N VAL A 37 -25.24 -0.12 3.74
CA VAL A 37 -25.50 -0.38 2.31
C VAL A 37 -24.30 -1.06 1.67
N HIS A 38 -23.10 -0.50 1.81
CA HIS A 38 -21.88 -1.11 1.26
C HIS A 38 -21.64 -2.52 1.76
N ARG A 39 -21.90 -2.81 3.04
CA ARG A 39 -21.79 -4.17 3.59
C ARG A 39 -22.78 -5.14 2.94
N ARG A 40 -24.01 -4.71 2.66
CA ARG A 40 -25.00 -5.53 1.97
C ARG A 40 -24.59 -5.82 0.54
N ASP A 41 -24.13 -4.80 -0.18
CA ASP A 41 -23.68 -4.93 -1.57
C ASP A 41 -22.45 -5.84 -1.66
N ALA A 42 -21.46 -5.63 -0.79
CA ALA A 42 -20.27 -6.49 -0.72
C ALA A 42 -20.63 -7.95 -0.39
N ALA A 43 -21.57 -8.18 0.53
CA ALA A 43 -22.05 -9.52 0.85
C ALA A 43 -22.79 -10.18 -0.32
N TYR A 44 -23.56 -9.40 -1.09
CA TYR A 44 -24.23 -9.89 -2.30
C TYR A 44 -23.21 -10.25 -3.38
N GLU A 45 -22.24 -9.37 -3.65
CA GLU A 45 -21.17 -9.64 -4.61
C GLU A 45 -20.32 -10.85 -4.22
N GLU A 46 -20.06 -11.06 -2.93
CA GLU A 46 -19.32 -12.22 -2.45
C GLU A 46 -20.12 -13.51 -2.69
N LYS A 47 -21.42 -13.50 -2.39
CA LYS A 47 -22.31 -14.64 -2.68
C LYS A 47 -22.39 -14.91 -4.18
N TYR A 48 -22.50 -13.87 -5.00
CA TYR A 48 -22.52 -13.97 -6.45
C TYR A 48 -21.21 -14.57 -6.99
N ARG A 49 -20.05 -14.06 -6.54
CA ARG A 49 -18.73 -14.63 -6.87
C ARG A 49 -18.58 -16.08 -6.43
N LYS A 50 -19.09 -16.45 -5.26
CA LYS A 50 -19.11 -17.85 -4.79
C LYS A 50 -20.00 -18.74 -5.66
N ALA A 51 -21.12 -18.20 -6.16
CA ALA A 51 -22.05 -18.91 -7.04
C ALA A 51 -21.53 -19.09 -8.48
N LEU A 52 -20.76 -18.13 -8.99
CA LEU A 52 -20.09 -18.19 -10.30
C LEU A 52 -19.06 -19.32 -10.44
N GLY A 53 -18.64 -19.93 -9.33
CA GLY A 53 -17.90 -21.20 -9.33
C GLY A 53 -16.42 -21.06 -9.72
N ARG A 54 -15.88 -22.12 -10.34
CA ARG A 54 -14.44 -22.28 -10.59
C ARG A 54 -13.91 -21.37 -11.71
N SER A 55 -14.70 -21.12 -12.75
CA SER A 55 -14.28 -20.33 -13.91
C SER A 55 -13.96 -18.88 -13.56
N ASP A 56 -14.70 -18.27 -12.65
CA ASP A 56 -14.50 -16.87 -12.25
C ASP A 56 -13.25 -16.70 -11.38
N LYS A 57 -12.94 -17.71 -10.55
CA LYS A 57 -11.66 -17.79 -9.82
C LYS A 57 -10.48 -17.91 -10.80
N GLU A 58 -10.58 -18.79 -11.78
CA GLU A 58 -9.53 -18.97 -12.81
C GLU A 58 -9.33 -17.69 -13.63
N GLN A 59 -10.41 -16.98 -13.98
CA GLN A 59 -10.32 -15.70 -14.67
C GLN A 59 -9.69 -14.61 -13.80
N SER A 60 -10.01 -14.56 -12.49
CA SER A 60 -9.38 -13.61 -11.56
C SER A 60 -7.89 -13.90 -11.38
N ILE A 61 -7.50 -15.18 -11.27
CA ILE A 61 -6.11 -15.60 -11.16
C ILE A 61 -5.35 -15.23 -12.43
N SER A 62 -5.92 -15.55 -13.60
CA SER A 62 -5.33 -15.21 -14.90
C SER A 62 -5.12 -13.70 -15.06
N ARG A 63 -6.12 -12.88 -14.69
CA ARG A 63 -6.00 -11.40 -14.70
C ARG A 63 -4.91 -10.91 -13.74
N TYR A 64 -4.83 -11.48 -12.55
CA TYR A 64 -3.81 -11.11 -11.57
C TYR A 64 -2.40 -11.44 -12.08
N VAL A 65 -2.20 -12.64 -12.62
CA VAL A 65 -0.92 -13.07 -13.19
C VAL A 65 -0.54 -12.18 -14.36
N ALA A 66 -1.45 -11.97 -15.32
CA ALA A 66 -1.23 -11.08 -16.46
C ALA A 66 -0.80 -9.67 -16.03
N GLY A 67 -1.49 -9.07 -15.04
CA GLY A 67 -1.16 -7.73 -14.52
C GLY A 67 0.17 -7.64 -13.76
N LYS A 68 0.73 -8.77 -13.30
CA LYS A 68 2.06 -8.83 -12.67
C LYS A 68 3.18 -9.19 -13.64
N THR A 69 2.84 -9.69 -14.83
CA THR A 69 3.82 -9.95 -15.89
C THR A 69 4.12 -8.69 -16.70
N LYS A 70 5.38 -8.50 -17.12
CA LYS A 70 5.83 -7.32 -17.90
C LYS A 70 5.18 -7.23 -19.29
N HIS A 71 4.71 -8.36 -19.82
CA HIS A 71 4.16 -8.46 -21.19
C HIS A 71 2.68 -8.89 -21.24
N GLY A 72 2.00 -8.99 -20.09
CA GLY A 72 0.57 -9.35 -20.03
C GLY A 72 0.24 -10.80 -20.42
N ASN A 73 1.27 -11.63 -20.65
CA ASN A 73 1.11 -13.03 -21.03
C ASN A 73 1.39 -13.93 -19.83
N ASP A 74 0.57 -14.98 -19.71
CA ASP A 74 0.72 -16.04 -18.71
C ASP A 74 1.96 -16.89 -19.08
N ILE A 75 3.15 -16.41 -18.70
CA ILE A 75 4.41 -17.13 -18.93
C ILE A 75 4.51 -18.22 -17.85
N ILE A 76 3.71 -19.26 -18.01
CA ILE A 76 3.96 -20.56 -17.39
C ILE A 76 4.56 -21.42 -18.50
N ASP A 77 5.84 -21.74 -18.36
CA ASP A 77 6.60 -22.56 -19.30
C ASP A 77 5.95 -23.96 -19.43
N PRO A 78 5.61 -24.43 -20.64
CA PRO A 78 4.99 -25.74 -20.87
C PRO A 78 5.90 -26.93 -20.54
N THR A 79 7.19 -26.73 -20.22
CA THR A 79 8.14 -27.81 -19.93
C THR A 79 8.14 -28.30 -18.48
N GLY A 80 7.33 -27.71 -17.59
CA GLY A 80 7.17 -28.20 -16.21
C GLY A 80 8.43 -28.14 -15.33
N ARG A 81 9.52 -27.54 -15.82
CA ARG A 81 10.71 -27.23 -15.04
C ARG A 81 10.44 -25.92 -14.29
N GLU A 82 9.68 -26.02 -13.21
CA GLU A 82 9.47 -24.92 -12.28
C GLU A 82 10.82 -24.36 -11.81
N TYR A 83 11.25 -23.22 -12.36
CA TYR A 83 11.70 -22.18 -11.45
C TYR A 83 10.45 -21.69 -10.75
N ARG A 84 10.12 -22.34 -9.63
CA ARG A 84 9.16 -21.83 -8.67
C ARG A 84 9.75 -20.55 -8.10
N ILE A 85 9.65 -19.46 -8.85
CA ILE A 85 9.81 -18.12 -8.30
C ILE A 85 8.49 -17.84 -7.61
N GLU A 86 8.26 -18.54 -6.50
CA GLU A 86 7.41 -18.02 -5.45
C GLU A 86 7.90 -16.58 -5.21
N PRO A 87 7.06 -15.54 -5.31
CA PRO A 87 7.40 -14.25 -4.75
C PRO A 87 7.40 -14.45 -3.23
N SER A 88 8.43 -15.12 -2.72
CA SER A 88 8.33 -15.66 -1.39
C SER A 88 8.25 -14.49 -0.42
N GLN A 89 7.46 -14.66 0.63
CA GLN A 89 7.44 -13.76 1.77
C GLN A 89 8.83 -13.60 2.41
N VAL A 90 9.82 -14.44 2.03
CA VAL A 90 11.12 -14.59 2.67
C VAL A 90 12.31 -14.21 1.77
N THR A 91 12.20 -14.29 0.44
CA THR A 91 13.29 -14.06 -0.53
C THR A 91 12.90 -12.96 -1.50
N VAL A 92 13.53 -11.79 -1.32
CA VAL A 92 13.45 -10.71 -2.31
C VAL A 92 14.57 -10.93 -3.31
N ILE A 93 14.24 -11.31 -4.54
CA ILE A 93 15.20 -11.39 -5.63
C ILE A 93 15.62 -9.95 -5.97
N LYS A 94 16.88 -9.62 -5.66
CA LYS A 94 17.46 -8.31 -5.95
C LYS A 94 17.69 -8.21 -7.47
N PRO A 95 17.25 -7.13 -8.13
CA PRO A 95 17.56 -6.94 -9.55
C PRO A 95 19.08 -6.74 -9.72
N HIS A 96 19.59 -7.04 -10.93
CA HIS A 96 21.02 -6.87 -11.28
C HIS A 96 21.59 -5.46 -11.03
N SER A 97 20.73 -4.44 -10.95
CA SER A 97 21.08 -3.04 -10.69
C SER A 97 21.10 -2.68 -9.19
N PHE A 98 20.74 -3.62 -8.31
CA PHE A 98 20.78 -3.41 -6.86
C PHE A 98 22.23 -3.34 -6.36
N GLY A 99 22.58 -2.28 -5.65
CA GLY A 99 23.96 -2.02 -5.18
C GLY A 99 24.82 -1.19 -6.15
N LEU A 100 24.37 -0.98 -7.40
CA LEU A 100 25.06 -0.15 -8.39
C LEU A 100 24.60 1.32 -8.39
N GLY A 101 23.69 1.70 -7.48
CA GLY A 101 23.20 3.08 -7.33
C GLY A 101 22.20 3.54 -8.41
N THR A 102 22.05 2.80 -9.51
CA THR A 102 21.10 3.12 -10.59
C THR A 102 19.65 2.79 -10.21
N LEU A 103 19.44 1.68 -9.50
CA LEU A 103 18.11 1.26 -9.05
C LEU A 103 17.41 2.31 -8.18
N ALA A 104 18.16 3.03 -7.34
CA ALA A 104 17.61 4.09 -6.49
C ALA A 104 17.09 5.29 -7.30
N LYS A 105 17.62 5.51 -8.51
CA LYS A 105 17.17 6.58 -9.42
C LYS A 105 15.96 6.15 -10.24
N GLU A 106 15.94 4.91 -10.71
CA GLU A 106 14.91 4.40 -11.63
C GLU A 106 13.67 3.86 -10.91
N ARG A 107 13.84 3.24 -9.74
CA ARG A 107 12.83 2.46 -9.02
C ARG A 107 12.96 2.65 -7.50
N PRO A 108 12.71 3.86 -6.96
CA PRO A 108 12.81 4.12 -5.52
C PRO A 108 11.81 3.28 -4.70
N ASP A 109 10.66 2.95 -5.29
CA ASP A 109 9.60 2.09 -4.73
C ASP A 109 10.12 0.70 -4.31
N ILE A 110 10.94 0.05 -5.15
CA ILE A 110 11.50 -1.27 -4.83
C ILE A 110 12.52 -1.14 -3.70
N VAL A 111 13.32 -0.08 -3.71
CA VAL A 111 14.38 0.13 -2.71
C VAL A 111 13.77 0.25 -1.31
N GLU A 112 12.67 0.98 -1.20
CA GLU A 112 11.91 1.13 0.06
C GLU A 112 11.31 -0.20 0.52
N LEU A 113 10.72 -0.98 -0.38
CA LEU A 113 10.19 -2.31 -0.07
C LEU A 113 11.29 -3.30 0.36
N ILE A 114 12.46 -3.27 -0.30
CA ILE A 114 13.63 -4.08 0.09
C ILE A 114 14.13 -3.69 1.47
N ARG A 115 14.17 -2.38 1.77
CA ARG A 115 14.60 -1.82 3.06
C ARG A 115 13.63 -2.18 4.19
N ALA A 116 12.33 -2.10 3.94
CA ALA A 116 11.30 -2.46 4.92
C ALA A 116 11.27 -3.97 5.24
N LYS A 117 11.56 -4.82 4.24
CA LYS A 117 11.45 -6.28 4.37
C LYS A 117 12.71 -6.95 4.94
N ASN A 118 13.90 -6.38 4.70
CA ASN A 118 15.15 -6.99 5.18
C ASN A 118 15.56 -6.52 6.59
N LYS A 119 15.17 -7.28 7.63
CA LYS A 119 15.85 -7.21 8.94
C LYS A 119 17.33 -7.69 8.86
N GLY A 120 17.69 -8.48 7.85
CA GLY A 120 19.04 -9.04 7.67
C GLY A 120 20.05 -8.15 6.95
N ASN A 121 19.63 -7.08 6.26
CA ASN A 121 20.55 -6.19 5.53
C ASN A 121 20.90 -4.90 6.31
N ALA A 122 20.47 -4.79 7.57
CA ALA A 122 20.78 -3.61 8.41
C ALA A 122 22.29 -3.37 8.59
N ALA A 123 23.11 -4.41 8.42
CA ALA A 123 24.57 -4.35 8.55
C ALA A 123 25.32 -4.26 7.21
N VAL A 124 24.63 -4.20 6.06
CA VAL A 124 25.31 -4.13 4.75
C VAL A 124 25.76 -2.69 4.51
N GLN A 125 27.05 -2.45 4.73
CA GLN A 125 27.70 -1.18 4.44
C GLN A 125 28.19 -1.16 2.98
N PRO A 126 28.02 -0.05 2.24
CA PRO A 126 28.58 0.09 0.90
C PRO A 126 30.12 0.07 0.97
N ASP A 127 30.77 -0.69 0.08
CA ASP A 127 32.23 -0.71 -0.02
C ASP A 127 32.74 0.70 -0.41
N PRO A 128 33.57 1.36 0.42
CA PRO A 128 34.07 2.72 0.17
C PRO A 128 34.80 2.87 -1.17
N ARG A 129 35.31 1.78 -1.75
CA ARG A 129 36.01 1.79 -3.05
C ARG A 129 35.08 2.17 -4.20
N TRP A 130 33.78 1.89 -4.08
CA TRP A 130 32.80 2.01 -5.17
C TRP A 130 31.96 3.28 -5.04
N ILE A 131 32.17 4.06 -3.97
CA ILE A 131 31.51 5.34 -3.76
C ILE A 131 32.30 6.42 -4.52
N PRO A 132 31.66 7.18 -5.43
CA PRO A 132 32.33 8.27 -6.12
C PRO A 132 32.89 9.28 -5.11
N LYS A 133 34.22 9.46 -5.10
CA LYS A 133 34.86 10.45 -4.24
C LYS A 133 34.42 11.84 -4.69
N ARG A 134 33.84 12.62 -3.78
CA ARG A 134 33.55 14.04 -4.03
C ARG A 134 34.88 14.74 -4.38
N LYS A 135 34.93 15.41 -5.53
CA LYS A 135 36.04 16.30 -5.88
C LYS A 135 36.11 17.38 -4.80
N GLN A 136 37.20 17.39 -4.04
CA GLN A 136 37.54 18.51 -3.18
C GLN A 136 37.85 19.68 -4.11
N PHE A 137 37.09 20.76 -3.96
CA PHE A 137 37.39 22.06 -4.56
C PHE A 137 38.27 22.84 -3.60
#